data_AF-A0A519EQD6-F1
#
_entry.id   AF-A0A519EQD6-F1
#
_cell.length_a   1.000
_cell.length_b   1.000
_cell.length_c   1.000
_cell.angle_alpha   90.00
_cell.angle_beta   90.00
_cell.angle_gamma   90.00
#
_symmetry.space_group_name_H-M   'P 1'
#
loop_
_entity.id
_entity.type
_entity.pdbx_description
1 polymer ?
#
loop_
_entity_poly.entity_id
_entity_poly.type
_entity_poly.pdbx_seq_one_letter_code
_entity_poly.pdbx_strand_id
1 'polypeptide(L)'
;MAAGKEIRGKIKSVENTKKITKAMEMVAASKMRKAQERMRSARPYAEKVRNIAAHLSKANPEYVHPFLIANTGAKKVGLIVVTTDKGLCGGLNTNVLRGVT
;
A
#
# COMPACT_ATOMS: atom_id res chain seq x y z
N MET A 1 1.79 24.23 -45.21
CA MET A 1 3.05 23.92 -44.48
C MET A 1 2.94 23.93 -42.94
N ALA A 2 1.75 24.08 -42.33
CA ALA A 2 1.61 24.08 -40.86
C ALA A 2 1.45 22.67 -40.22
N ALA A 3 0.68 21.78 -40.87
CA ALA A 3 0.32 20.47 -40.29
C ALA A 3 1.53 19.53 -40.05
N GLY A 4 2.49 19.47 -40.97
CA GLY A 4 3.64 18.57 -40.85
C GLY A 4 4.60 18.92 -39.70
N LYS A 5 4.78 20.23 -39.43
CA LYS A 5 5.63 20.70 -38.32
C LYS A 5 4.97 20.39 -36.96
N GLU A 6 3.65 20.56 -36.88
CA GLU A 6 2.88 20.27 -35.68
C GLU A 6 2.85 18.78 -35.35
N ILE A 7 2.68 17.91 -36.37
CA ILE A 7 2.74 16.45 -36.20
C ILE A 7 4.11 16.02 -35.68
N ARG A 8 5.21 16.52 -36.27
CA ARG A 8 6.57 16.23 -35.77
C ARG A 8 6.77 16.70 -34.33
N GLY A 9 6.18 17.84 -33.96
CA GLY A 9 6.16 18.33 -32.58
C GLY A 9 5.44 17.37 -31.62
N LYS A 10 4.24 16.88 -31.99
CA LYS A 10 3.48 15.90 -31.20
C LYS A 10 4.24 14.57 -31.04
N ILE A 11 4.86 14.07 -32.10
CA ILE A 11 5.68 12.85 -32.06
C ILE A 11 6.80 13.01 -31.02
N LYS A 12 7.57 14.09 -31.09
CA LYS A 12 8.67 14.36 -30.14
C LYS A 12 8.18 14.49 -28.70
N SER A 13 7.00 15.10 -28.50
CA SER A 13 6.38 15.21 -27.17
C SER A 13 6.05 13.84 -26.58
N VAL A 14 5.36 12.98 -27.35
CA VAL A 14 4.98 11.63 -26.91
C VAL A 14 6.21 10.74 -26.69
N GLU A 15 7.24 10.85 -27.53
CA GLU A 15 8.51 10.14 -27.33
C GLU A 15 9.19 10.53 -26.01
N ASN A 16 9.16 11.81 -25.65
CA ASN A 16 9.70 12.28 -24.38
C ASN A 16 8.89 11.74 -23.19
N THR A 17 7.55 11.80 -23.26
CA THR A 17 6.67 11.22 -22.24
C THR A 17 6.90 9.72 -22.09
N LYS A 18 7.10 9.00 -23.19
CA LYS A 18 7.44 7.56 -23.19
C LYS A 18 8.75 7.28 -22.45
N LYS A 19 9.79 8.09 -22.67
CA LYS A 19 11.08 7.95 -21.95
C LYS A 19 10.92 8.22 -20.45
N ILE A 20 10.18 9.25 -20.07
CA ILE A 20 9.94 9.60 -18.66
C ILE A 20 9.18 8.49 -17.95
N THR A 21 8.06 8.03 -18.53
CA THR A 21 7.25 6.95 -17.96
C THR A 21 8.02 5.64 -17.87
N LYS A 22 8.87 5.33 -18.86
CA LYS A 22 9.74 4.15 -18.79
C LYS A 22 10.76 4.23 -17.65
N ALA A 23 11.36 5.41 -17.43
CA ALA A 23 12.24 5.63 -16.30
C ALA A 23 11.49 5.50 -14.97
N MET A 24 10.28 6.05 -14.86
CA MET A 24 9.43 5.92 -13.67
C MET A 24 9.08 4.46 -13.37
N GLU A 25 8.75 3.66 -14.41
CA GLU A 25 8.48 2.23 -14.29
C GLU A 25 9.68 1.48 -13.68
N MET A 26 10.90 1.73 -14.19
CA MET A 26 12.11 1.09 -13.67
C MET A 26 12.41 1.50 -12.22
N VAL A 27 12.22 2.79 -11.89
CA VAL A 27 12.38 3.28 -10.50
C VAL A 27 11.33 2.65 -9.58
N ALA A 28 10.08 2.53 -10.03
CA ALA A 28 9.02 1.90 -9.26
C ALA A 28 9.30 0.41 -9.03
N ALA A 29 9.77 -0.31 -10.04
CA ALA A 29 10.14 -1.72 -9.92
C ALA A 29 11.27 -1.93 -8.89
N SER A 30 12.31 -1.09 -8.92
CA SER A 30 13.39 -1.12 -7.94
C SER A 30 12.89 -0.85 -6.51
N LYS A 31 12.02 0.17 -6.33
CA LYS A 31 11.41 0.47 -5.03
C LYS A 31 10.49 -0.65 -4.53
N MET A 32 9.73 -1.27 -5.42
CA MET A 32 8.85 -2.40 -5.09
C MET A 32 9.66 -3.57 -4.55
N ARG A 33 10.77 -3.93 -5.22
CA ARG A 33 11.66 -4.99 -4.75
C ARG A 33 12.20 -4.69 -3.35
N LYS A 34 12.70 -3.47 -3.12
CA LYS A 34 13.20 -3.04 -1.79
C LYS A 34 12.11 -3.11 -0.72
N ALA A 35 10.89 -2.71 -1.05
CA ALA A 35 9.75 -2.79 -0.13
C ALA A 35 9.39 -4.25 0.21
N GLN A 36 9.41 -5.15 -0.78
CA GLN A 36 9.17 -6.59 -0.57
C GLN A 36 10.26 -7.22 0.31
N GLU A 37 11.53 -6.87 0.10
CA GLU A 37 12.64 -7.35 0.93
C GLU A 37 12.48 -6.90 2.39
N ARG A 38 12.15 -5.61 2.62
CA ARG A 38 11.87 -5.08 3.97
C ARG A 38 10.68 -5.78 4.65
N MET A 39 9.62 -6.06 3.88
CA MET A 39 8.47 -6.82 4.39
C MET A 39 8.88 -8.23 4.82
N ARG A 40 9.66 -8.93 3.98
CA ARG A 40 10.14 -10.29 4.28
C ARG A 40 11.05 -10.33 5.50
N SER A 41 11.94 -9.35 5.66
CA SER A 41 12.83 -9.28 6.82
C SER A 41 12.10 -8.98 8.13
N ALA A 42 10.99 -8.22 8.08
CA ALA A 42 10.17 -7.92 9.25
C ALA A 42 9.27 -9.09 9.69
N ARG A 43 9.02 -10.04 8.78
CA ARG A 43 8.04 -11.11 8.97
C ARG A 43 8.35 -12.07 10.13
N PRO A 44 9.60 -12.55 10.33
CA PRO A 44 9.90 -13.47 11.44
C PRO A 44 9.59 -12.88 12.81
N TYR A 45 9.87 -11.58 13.02
CA TYR A 45 9.53 -10.89 14.26
C TYR A 45 8.01 -10.85 14.48
N ALA A 46 7.25 -10.40 13.48
CA ALA A 46 5.80 -10.31 13.57
C ALA A 46 5.15 -11.68 13.83
N GLU A 47 5.65 -12.74 13.19
CA GLU A 47 5.17 -14.11 13.40
C GLU A 47 5.46 -14.61 14.83
N LYS A 48 6.65 -14.36 15.37
CA LYS A 48 6.97 -14.74 16.76
C LYS A 48 6.13 -13.98 17.78
N VAL A 49 5.96 -12.66 17.60
CA VAL A 49 5.09 -11.85 18.47
C VAL A 49 3.65 -12.38 18.42
N ARG A 50 3.14 -12.68 17.21
CA ARG A 50 1.81 -13.26 17.03
C ARG A 50 1.67 -14.60 17.76
N ASN A 51 2.67 -15.47 17.67
CA ASN A 51 2.64 -16.77 18.34
C ASN A 51 2.59 -16.59 19.86
N ILE A 52 3.43 -15.72 20.43
CA ILE A 52 3.42 -15.43 21.87
C ILE A 52 2.06 -14.88 22.31
N ALA A 53 1.52 -13.90 21.57
CA ALA A 53 0.20 -13.33 21.87
C ALA A 53 -0.92 -14.38 21.80
N ALA A 54 -0.87 -15.29 20.81
CA ALA A 54 -1.85 -16.37 20.66
C ALA A 54 -1.72 -17.45 21.74
N HIS A 55 -0.51 -17.71 22.24
CA HIS A 55 -0.31 -18.58 23.39
C HIS A 55 -0.85 -17.94 24.67
N LEU A 56 -0.56 -16.65 24.88
CA LEU A 56 -1.03 -15.89 26.04
C LEU A 56 -2.56 -15.79 26.07
N SER A 57 -3.21 -15.61 24.92
CA SER A 57 -4.67 -15.52 24.84
C SER A 57 -5.38 -16.83 25.22
N LYS A 58 -4.68 -17.96 25.27
CA LYS A 58 -5.21 -19.26 25.72
C LYS A 58 -4.96 -19.53 27.20
N ALA A 59 -4.05 -18.77 27.83
CA ALA A 59 -3.92 -18.83 29.27
C ALA A 59 -5.22 -18.31 29.89
N ASN A 60 -5.58 -18.80 31.08
CA ASN A 60 -6.75 -18.33 31.83
C ASN A 60 -6.28 -17.47 33.03
N PRO A 61 -5.76 -16.26 32.79
CA PRO A 61 -5.32 -15.36 33.86
C PRO A 61 -6.53 -14.82 34.63
N GLU A 62 -6.33 -14.49 35.91
CA GLU A 62 -7.33 -13.78 36.71
C GLU A 62 -7.71 -12.41 36.11
N TYR A 63 -6.76 -11.78 35.39
CA TYR A 63 -6.97 -10.52 34.69
C TYR A 63 -7.03 -10.73 33.17
N VAL A 64 -8.13 -10.31 32.54
CA VAL A 64 -8.30 -10.34 31.09
C VAL A 64 -8.14 -8.94 30.50
N HIS A 65 -7.18 -8.77 29.60
CA HIS A 65 -6.92 -7.49 28.95
C HIS A 65 -8.09 -7.06 28.04
N PRO A 66 -8.50 -5.77 27.99
CA PRO A 66 -9.63 -5.31 27.17
C PRO A 66 -9.58 -5.70 25.69
N PHE A 67 -8.39 -5.69 25.07
CA PHE A 67 -8.20 -6.13 23.67
C PHE A 67 -8.37 -7.65 23.44
N LEU A 68 -8.49 -8.46 24.50
CA LEU A 68 -8.78 -9.90 24.40
C LEU A 68 -10.27 -10.21 24.58
N ILE A 69 -11.08 -9.20 24.93
CA ILE A 69 -12.52 -9.33 25.16
C ILE A 69 -13.27 -8.79 23.95
N ALA A 70 -14.26 -9.54 23.46
CA ALA A 70 -15.14 -9.06 22.41
C ALA A 70 -15.98 -7.87 22.90
N ASN A 71 -15.84 -6.72 22.26
CA ASN A 71 -16.63 -5.53 22.62
C ASN A 71 -18.00 -5.58 21.93
N THR A 72 -18.98 -6.22 22.58
CA THR A 72 -20.35 -6.38 22.06
C THR A 72 -21.19 -5.10 22.10
N GLY A 73 -20.74 -4.06 22.81
CA GLY A 73 -21.43 -2.78 22.96
C GLY A 73 -20.85 -1.63 22.13
N ALA A 74 -19.99 -1.92 21.15
CA ALA A 74 -19.30 -0.89 20.39
C ALA A 74 -20.28 -0.04 19.56
N LYS A 75 -20.41 1.25 19.92
CA LYS A 75 -21.24 2.23 19.18
C LYS A 75 -20.50 2.90 18.01
N LYS A 76 -19.18 2.79 17.98
CA LYS A 76 -18.29 3.42 16.99
C LYS A 76 -17.17 2.46 16.64
N VAL A 77 -16.77 2.46 15.37
CA VAL A 77 -15.61 1.72 14.88
C VAL A 77 -14.59 2.70 14.30
N GLY A 78 -13.31 2.45 14.57
CA GLY A 78 -12.21 3.19 13.97
C GLY A 78 -11.72 2.46 12.72
N LEU A 79 -11.51 3.19 11.63
CA LEU A 79 -10.96 2.66 10.39
C LEU A 79 -9.61 3.32 10.12
N ILE A 80 -8.57 2.50 9.93
CA ILE A 80 -7.25 2.97 9.51
C ILE A 80 -7.11 2.63 8.03
N VAL A 81 -7.19 3.66 7.19
CA VAL A 81 -7.07 3.52 5.73
C VAL A 81 -5.66 3.92 5.33
N VAL A 82 -4.96 3.03 4.63
CA VAL A 82 -3.60 3.28 4.15
C VAL A 82 -3.62 3.50 2.64
N THR A 83 -3.20 4.68 2.20
CA THR A 83 -3.09 5.07 0.79
C THR A 83 -1.64 5.44 0.44
N THR A 84 -1.37 5.69 -0.84
CA THR A 84 -0.06 6.19 -1.29
C THR A 84 -0.03 7.71 -1.35
N ASP A 85 1.09 8.30 -0.89
CA ASP A 85 1.38 9.73 -0.99
C ASP A 85 1.57 10.23 -2.43
N LYS A 86 1.94 9.34 -3.36
CA LYS A 86 2.18 9.66 -4.77
C LYS A 86 1.04 9.19 -5.67
N GLY A 87 0.80 9.98 -6.73
CA GLY A 87 -0.11 9.64 -7.82
C GLY A 87 0.51 8.71 -8.88
N LEU A 88 -0.14 8.61 -10.04
CA LEU A 88 0.25 7.71 -11.15
C LEU A 88 0.33 6.24 -10.72
N CYS A 89 -0.51 5.84 -9.77
CA CYS A 89 -0.60 4.50 -9.18
C CYS A 89 -1.77 3.66 -9.76
N GLY A 90 -2.26 4.05 -10.94
CA GLY A 90 -3.46 3.44 -11.53
C GLY A 90 -4.68 3.63 -10.62
N GLY A 91 -5.45 2.55 -10.45
CA GLY A 91 -6.68 2.54 -9.65
C GLY A 91 -6.48 2.27 -8.14
N LEU A 92 -5.24 2.19 -7.64
CA LEU A 92 -4.98 1.72 -6.27
C LEU A 92 -5.72 2.53 -5.20
N ASN A 93 -5.48 3.85 -5.15
CA ASN A 93 -6.11 4.73 -4.15
C ASN A 93 -7.63 4.81 -4.35
N THR A 94 -8.10 4.89 -5.59
CA THR A 94 -9.54 4.96 -5.90
C THR A 94 -10.29 3.71 -5.43
N ASN A 95 -9.72 2.52 -5.64
CA ASN A 95 -10.33 1.27 -5.24
C ASN A 95 -10.34 1.10 -3.72
N VAL A 96 -9.25 1.49 -3.04
CA VAL A 96 -9.19 1.45 -1.56
C VAL A 96 -10.23 2.38 -0.95
N LEU A 97 -10.33 3.62 -1.45
CA LEU A 97 -11.28 4.59 -0.90
C LEU A 97 -12.72 4.15 -1.16
N ARG A 98 -13.05 3.69 -2.37
CA ARG A 98 -14.40 3.17 -2.70
C ARG A 98 -14.83 2.00 -1.83
N GLY A 99 -13.89 1.19 -1.33
CA GLY A 99 -14.22 0.07 -0.43
C GLY A 99 -14.58 0.50 0.99
N VAL A 100 -14.27 1.75 1.36
CA VAL A 100 -14.42 2.27 2.74
C VAL A 100 -15.43 3.42 2.82
N THR A 101 -15.59 4.18 1.75
CA THR A 101 -16.62 5.23 1.58
C THR A 101 -17.86 4.69 0.90
#